data_AF-A0AAD5KKS3-F1
#
_entry.id   AF-A0AAD5KKS3-F1
#
_cell.length_a   1.000
_cell.length_b   1.000
_cell.length_c   1.000
_cell.angle_alpha   90.00
_cell.angle_beta   90.00
_cell.angle_gamma   90.00
#
_symmetry.space_group_name_H-M   'P 1'
#
loop_
_entity.id
_entity.type
_entity.pdbx_description
1 polymer ?
#
loop_
_entity_poly.entity_id
_entity_poly.type
_entity_poly.pdbx_seq_one_letter_code
_entity_poly.pdbx_strand_id
1 'polypeptide(L)'
;MLIGTVVAPLGLILASFNTALWQLYLTQGILTGIGGAFVFSPSLTLPPQWFSKNRAFACGIAVSGSGIGGVALSPMTQRLIATMGYRMALRILGAMIFGILLIATALARSRYRPPPSSNGGGLGALFDKSMMSISFVLLSIFAFLVPFGYIAPFFLAPTYASYIGQDAQAGSTLVSILSGMNAICRISLGYFADRLGNMNTMFAATFLSGIFTMVIWQFSTTYAGFVAYCVLCKCLSLYIKNIYLYTNMDDGVDGLTCGAFVSLFPVVAAEVVGVEQIQRAIGLTYGFSFFGNLVGTPIIGILQSNYGWTSAIQFGGSMTVGASLFMLALRYRIKPKIWAKK
;
A
#
# COMPACT_ATOMS: atom_id res chain seq x y z
N MET A 1 9.86 -16.89 -0.98
CA MET A 1 10.70 -16.16 0.01
C MET A 1 12.19 -16.37 -0.24
N LEU A 2 12.74 -17.58 -0.10
CA LEU A 2 14.20 -17.82 -0.26
C LEU A 2 14.83 -17.19 -1.52
N ILE A 3 14.21 -17.41 -2.68
CA ILE A 3 14.65 -16.80 -3.95
C ILE A 3 14.64 -15.26 -3.85
N GLY A 4 13.53 -14.69 -3.35
CA GLY A 4 13.40 -13.24 -3.19
C GLY A 4 14.39 -12.63 -2.18
N THR A 5 14.73 -13.36 -1.13
CA THR A 5 15.73 -12.98 -0.12
C THR A 5 17.11 -12.76 -0.73
N VAL A 6 17.47 -13.49 -1.77
CA VAL A 6 18.73 -13.29 -2.50
C VAL A 6 18.57 -12.26 -3.60
N VAL A 7 17.52 -12.39 -4.41
CA VAL A 7 17.34 -11.59 -5.64
C VAL A 7 17.09 -10.11 -5.35
N ALA A 8 16.27 -9.77 -4.33
CA ALA A 8 15.95 -8.39 -4.01
C ALA A 8 17.19 -7.55 -3.59
N PRO A 9 18.01 -7.97 -2.62
CA PRO A 9 19.22 -7.25 -2.24
C PRO A 9 20.31 -7.33 -3.31
N LEU A 10 20.39 -8.42 -4.08
CA LEU A 10 21.31 -8.50 -5.21
C LEU A 10 21.02 -7.39 -6.24
N GLY A 11 19.75 -7.11 -6.53
CA GLY A 11 19.38 -6.00 -7.42
C GLY A 11 19.84 -4.63 -6.91
N LEU A 12 19.77 -4.38 -5.60
CA LEU A 12 20.28 -3.14 -5.00
C LEU A 12 21.82 -3.05 -5.05
N ILE A 13 22.52 -4.16 -4.78
CA ILE A 13 23.98 -4.19 -4.85
C ILE A 13 24.46 -4.01 -6.28
N LEU A 14 23.84 -4.68 -7.25
CA LEU A 14 24.15 -4.52 -8.68
C LEU A 14 23.89 -3.08 -9.15
N ALA A 15 22.84 -2.43 -8.64
CA ALA A 15 22.58 -1.02 -8.95
C ALA A 15 23.74 -0.08 -8.59
N SER A 16 24.59 -0.45 -7.61
CA SER A 16 25.77 0.34 -7.24
C SER A 16 26.87 0.37 -8.31
N PHE A 17 26.87 -0.56 -9.27
CA PHE A 17 27.85 -0.66 -10.34
C PHE A 17 27.38 -0.03 -11.66
N ASN A 18 26.12 0.40 -11.71
CA ASN A 18 25.55 0.92 -12.94
C ASN A 18 26.23 2.23 -13.38
N THR A 19 26.36 2.37 -14.69
CA THR A 19 26.92 3.54 -15.39
C THR A 19 25.89 4.25 -16.25
N ALA A 20 24.80 3.56 -16.62
CA ALA A 20 23.70 4.12 -17.42
C ALA A 20 22.34 3.97 -16.73
N LEU A 21 21.41 4.89 -17.02
CA LEU A 21 20.06 4.90 -16.42
C LEU A 21 19.25 3.64 -16.72
N TRP A 22 19.35 3.09 -17.94
CA TRP A 22 18.62 1.87 -18.30
C TRP A 22 19.04 0.66 -17.44
N GLN A 23 20.29 0.62 -16.98
CA GLN A 23 20.77 -0.43 -16.09
C GLN A 23 20.06 -0.33 -14.73
N LEU A 24 19.76 0.88 -14.24
CA LEU A 24 19.00 1.07 -13.00
C LEU A 24 17.55 0.58 -13.13
N TYR A 25 16.93 0.77 -14.30
CA TYR A 25 15.59 0.20 -14.55
C TYR A 25 15.62 -1.33 -14.49
N LEU A 26 16.67 -1.97 -15.01
CA LEU A 26 16.81 -3.43 -14.93
C LEU A 26 17.12 -3.91 -13.51
N THR A 27 18.06 -3.28 -12.80
CA THR A 27 18.49 -3.76 -11.48
C THR A 27 17.49 -3.40 -10.39
N GLN A 28 17.07 -2.14 -10.27
CA GLN A 28 16.15 -1.70 -9.22
C GLN A 28 14.68 -1.88 -9.60
N GLY A 29 14.33 -1.68 -10.87
CA GLY A 29 12.95 -1.88 -11.34
C GLY A 29 12.62 -3.37 -11.45
N ILE A 30 13.30 -4.08 -12.35
CA ILE A 30 12.97 -5.47 -12.66
C ILE A 30 13.51 -6.43 -11.59
N LEU A 31 14.82 -6.45 -11.34
CA LEU A 31 15.44 -7.47 -10.50
C LEU A 31 15.01 -7.35 -9.03
N THR A 32 15.11 -6.15 -8.44
CA THR A 32 14.59 -5.89 -7.10
C THR A 32 13.06 -6.04 -7.03
N GLY A 33 12.32 -5.69 -8.09
CA GLY A 33 10.87 -5.91 -8.17
C GLY A 33 10.46 -7.38 -8.13
N ILE A 34 11.11 -8.24 -8.93
CA ILE A 34 10.91 -9.70 -8.93
C ILE A 34 11.26 -10.29 -7.57
N GLY A 35 12.41 -9.91 -7.01
CA GLY A 35 12.81 -10.33 -5.67
C GLY A 35 11.79 -9.91 -4.60
N GLY A 36 11.33 -8.66 -4.69
CA GLY A 36 10.28 -8.10 -3.85
C GLY A 36 8.98 -8.88 -3.95
N ALA A 37 8.53 -9.26 -5.14
CA ALA A 37 7.31 -10.05 -5.35
C ALA A 37 7.39 -11.42 -4.66
N PHE A 38 8.53 -12.11 -4.76
CA PHE A 38 8.75 -13.42 -4.12
C PHE A 38 8.79 -13.38 -2.58
N VAL A 39 9.05 -12.21 -2.00
CA VAL A 39 8.97 -11.98 -0.55
C VAL A 39 7.57 -11.49 -0.17
N PHE A 40 7.03 -10.53 -0.91
CA PHE A 40 5.79 -9.83 -0.57
C PHE A 40 4.55 -10.73 -0.61
N SER A 41 4.42 -11.57 -1.65
CA SER A 41 3.26 -12.46 -1.81
C SER A 41 3.07 -13.44 -0.62
N PRO A 42 4.08 -14.19 -0.16
CA PRO A 42 3.95 -15.03 1.03
C PRO A 42 3.80 -14.21 2.31
N SER A 43 4.45 -13.05 2.44
CA SER A 43 4.28 -12.18 3.62
C SER A 43 2.84 -11.69 3.81
N LEU A 44 2.09 -11.47 2.72
CA LEU A 44 0.67 -11.08 2.80
C LEU A 44 -0.28 -12.25 3.05
N THR A 45 0.04 -13.44 2.52
CA THR A 45 -0.87 -14.59 2.54
C THR A 45 -0.73 -15.47 3.78
N LEU A 46 0.39 -15.40 4.50
CA LEU A 46 0.63 -16.19 5.70
C LEU A 46 -0.22 -15.75 6.91
N PRO A 47 -0.33 -14.46 7.28
CA PRO A 47 -1.08 -14.05 8.49
C PRO A 47 -2.56 -14.49 8.49
N PRO A 48 -3.35 -14.34 7.40
CA PRO A 48 -4.74 -14.80 7.37
C PRO A 48 -4.95 -16.30 7.63
N GLN A 49 -3.91 -17.14 7.41
CA GLN A 49 -4.00 -18.59 7.62
C GLN A 49 -3.88 -18.96 9.10
N TRP A 50 -3.13 -18.18 9.88
CA TRP A 50 -2.89 -18.47 11.30
C TRP A 50 -4.00 -17.94 12.20
N PHE A 51 -4.62 -16.82 11.84
CA PHE A 51 -5.66 -16.17 12.64
C PHE A 51 -7.07 -16.42 12.09
N SER A 52 -8.01 -16.77 12.97
CA SER A 52 -9.44 -16.95 12.64
C SER A 52 -10.30 -15.78 13.13
N LYS A 53 -10.07 -15.34 14.37
CA LYS A 53 -10.71 -14.18 15.01
C LYS A 53 -9.68 -13.05 15.05
N ASN A 54 -9.91 -11.96 14.33
CA ASN A 54 -9.00 -10.80 14.13
C ASN A 54 -7.98 -10.94 12.98
N ARG A 55 -8.44 -11.37 11.80
CA ARG A 55 -7.59 -11.50 10.60
C ARG A 55 -7.06 -10.15 10.13
N ALA A 56 -7.89 -9.12 10.12
CA ALA A 56 -7.50 -7.82 9.60
C ALA A 56 -6.47 -7.14 10.51
N PHE A 57 -6.59 -7.28 11.84
CA PHE A 57 -5.59 -6.78 12.79
C PHE A 57 -4.22 -7.46 12.61
N ALA A 58 -4.19 -8.80 12.49
CA ALA A 58 -2.93 -9.53 12.29
C ALA A 58 -2.25 -9.16 10.96
N CYS A 59 -3.02 -9.05 9.87
CA CYS A 59 -2.52 -8.54 8.60
C CYS A 59 -2.02 -7.09 8.72
N GLY A 60 -2.76 -6.25 9.44
CA GLY A 60 -2.40 -4.87 9.74
C GLY A 60 -1.01 -4.79 10.39
N ILE A 61 -0.76 -5.56 11.44
CA ILE A 61 0.56 -5.61 12.12
C ILE A 61 1.65 -6.08 11.15
N ALA A 62 1.44 -7.20 10.44
CA ALA A 62 2.43 -7.75 9.52
C ALA A 62 2.83 -6.73 8.42
N VAL A 63 1.84 -6.03 7.87
CA VAL A 63 2.03 -5.06 6.79
C VAL A 63 2.54 -3.72 7.31
N SER A 64 2.34 -3.38 8.59
CA SER A 64 2.84 -2.14 9.20
C SER A 64 4.36 -2.03 9.22
N GLY A 65 5.07 -3.16 9.10
CA GLY A 65 6.53 -3.19 8.97
C GLY A 65 7.06 -2.32 7.83
N SER A 66 6.32 -2.15 6.72
CA SER A 66 6.78 -1.27 5.64
C SER A 66 6.76 0.21 6.02
N GLY A 67 5.85 0.63 6.91
CA GLY A 67 5.82 2.00 7.42
C GLY A 67 6.95 2.27 8.41
N ILE A 68 7.20 1.33 9.33
CA ILE A 68 8.33 1.38 10.28
C ILE A 68 9.66 1.38 9.53
N GLY A 69 9.80 0.52 8.52
CA GLY A 69 10.95 0.49 7.62
C GLY A 69 11.17 1.83 6.92
N GLY A 70 10.10 2.48 6.43
CA GLY A 70 10.21 3.81 5.83
C GLY A 70 10.71 4.88 6.80
N VAL A 71 10.27 4.86 8.06
CA VAL A 71 10.74 5.80 9.11
C VAL A 71 12.23 5.65 9.39
N ALA A 72 12.73 4.40 9.47
CA ALA A 72 14.12 4.14 9.80
C ALA A 72 15.05 4.30 8.57
N LEU A 73 14.64 3.75 7.43
CA LEU A 73 15.48 3.65 6.23
C LEU A 73 15.59 4.98 5.46
N SER A 74 14.57 5.83 5.46
CA SER A 74 14.60 7.10 4.71
C SER A 74 15.70 8.05 5.20
N PRO A 75 15.77 8.44 6.49
CA PRO A 75 16.83 9.33 6.97
C PRO A 75 18.20 8.65 6.97
N MET A 76 18.25 7.33 7.21
CA MET A 76 19.49 6.55 7.11
C MET A 76 20.05 6.59 5.69
N THR A 77 19.21 6.38 4.67
CA THR A 77 19.62 6.42 3.27
C THR A 77 20.12 7.81 2.89
N GLN A 78 19.42 8.87 3.30
CA GLN A 78 19.84 10.24 3.03
C GLN A 78 21.22 10.55 3.65
N ARG A 79 21.45 10.14 4.91
CA ARG A 79 22.75 10.30 5.58
C ARG A 79 23.87 9.48 4.92
N LEU A 80 23.58 8.25 4.50
CA LEU A 80 24.54 7.41 3.78
C LEU A 80 24.93 8.04 2.43
N ILE A 81 23.96 8.59 1.71
CA ILE A 81 24.21 9.30 0.45
C ILE A 81 25.08 10.54 0.70
N ALA A 82 24.78 11.33 1.72
CA ALA A 82 25.52 12.56 2.05
C ALA A 82 26.98 12.31 2.48
N THR A 83 27.26 11.18 3.13
CA THR A 83 28.58 10.89 3.72
C THR A 83 29.46 10.00 2.84
N MET A 84 28.87 9.00 2.18
CA MET A 84 29.61 7.94 1.46
C MET A 84 29.22 7.86 -0.02
N GLY A 85 28.32 8.72 -0.48
CA GLY A 85 27.77 8.69 -1.84
C GLY A 85 26.75 7.57 -2.06
N TYR A 86 25.98 7.69 -3.14
CA TYR A 86 24.87 6.77 -3.42
C TYR A 86 25.31 5.32 -3.71
N ARG A 87 26.50 5.12 -4.30
CA ARG A 87 26.98 3.77 -4.65
C ARG A 87 27.23 2.93 -3.40
N MET A 88 27.90 3.48 -2.40
CA MET A 88 28.13 2.77 -1.13
C MET A 88 26.83 2.63 -0.32
N ALA A 89 25.96 3.65 -0.35
CA ALA A 89 24.65 3.58 0.28
C ALA A 89 23.84 2.37 -0.24
N LEU A 90 23.78 2.15 -1.57
CA LEU A 90 23.08 1.01 -2.17
C LEU A 90 23.61 -0.35 -1.72
N ARG A 91 24.94 -0.49 -1.56
CA ARG A 91 25.57 -1.74 -1.10
C ARG A 91 25.22 -2.03 0.36
N ILE A 92 25.32 -1.03 1.22
CA ILE A 92 24.98 -1.14 2.65
C ILE A 92 23.50 -1.49 2.81
N LEU A 93 22.60 -0.81 2.09
CA LEU A 93 21.18 -1.11 2.10
C LEU A 93 20.88 -2.53 1.60
N GLY A 94 21.53 -2.97 0.53
CA GLY A 94 21.40 -4.34 0.02
C GLY A 94 21.82 -5.39 1.05
N ALA A 95 22.98 -5.23 1.69
CA ALA A 95 23.46 -6.16 2.73
C ALA A 95 22.53 -6.21 3.95
N MET A 96 22.03 -5.05 4.40
CA MET A 96 21.09 -4.97 5.51
C MET A 96 19.74 -5.64 5.17
N ILE A 97 19.20 -5.39 3.98
CA ILE A 97 17.96 -6.02 3.51
C ILE A 97 18.13 -7.53 3.43
N PHE A 98 19.28 -8.03 2.95
CA PHE A 98 19.58 -9.45 2.94
C PHE A 98 19.50 -10.06 4.35
N GLY A 99 20.16 -9.45 5.34
CA GLY A 99 20.15 -9.93 6.72
C GLY A 99 18.74 -9.98 7.33
N ILE A 100 17.95 -8.92 7.14
CA ILE A 100 16.57 -8.85 7.65
C ILE A 100 15.69 -9.90 6.96
N LEU A 101 15.79 -10.04 5.64
CA LEU A 101 15.00 -11.00 4.88
C LEU A 101 15.40 -12.45 5.18
N LEU A 102 16.66 -12.72 5.49
CA LEU A 102 17.14 -14.03 5.89
C LEU A 102 16.45 -14.49 7.18
N ILE A 103 16.44 -13.62 8.19
CA ILE A 103 15.76 -13.88 9.47
C ILE A 103 14.25 -14.06 9.25
N ALA A 104 13.61 -13.16 8.50
CA ALA A 104 12.19 -13.25 8.21
C ALA A 104 11.81 -14.53 7.46
N THR A 105 12.67 -14.98 6.53
CA THR A 105 12.44 -16.21 5.76
C THR A 105 12.63 -17.46 6.62
N ALA A 106 13.59 -17.46 7.54
CA ALA A 106 13.81 -18.56 8.46
C ALA A 106 12.63 -18.74 9.44
N LEU A 107 11.98 -17.64 9.83
CA LEU A 107 10.82 -17.65 10.73
C LEU A 107 9.48 -17.90 10.02
N ALA A 108 9.42 -17.76 8.69
CA ALA A 108 8.19 -17.90 7.93
C ALA A 108 7.74 -19.38 7.85
N ARG A 109 6.59 -19.70 8.46
CA ARG A 109 5.99 -21.04 8.43
C ARG A 109 4.57 -21.02 7.88
N SER A 110 4.30 -21.84 6.85
CA SER A 110 2.96 -22.04 6.30
C SER A 110 2.13 -22.97 7.18
N ARG A 111 0.89 -22.59 7.51
CA ARG A 111 -0.06 -23.47 8.21
C ARG A 111 -0.79 -24.41 7.25
N TYR A 112 -1.22 -23.88 6.10
CA TYR A 112 -1.92 -24.66 5.07
C TYR A 112 -0.99 -24.79 3.86
N ARG A 113 -0.69 -26.03 3.46
CA ARG A 113 -0.06 -26.31 2.17
C ARG A 113 -1.20 -26.66 1.21
N PRO A 114 -1.56 -25.80 0.25
CA PRO A 114 -2.52 -26.20 -0.77
C PRO A 114 -1.97 -27.45 -1.48
N PRO A 115 -2.84 -28.43 -1.81
CA PRO A 115 -2.41 -29.60 -2.56
C PRO A 115 -1.73 -29.15 -3.87
N PRO A 116 -0.67 -29.84 -4.32
CA PRO A 116 -0.04 -29.51 -5.59
C PRO A 116 -1.11 -29.48 -6.69
N SER A 117 -1.17 -28.35 -7.41
CA SER A 117 -2.15 -28.13 -8.47
C SER A 117 -2.11 -29.30 -9.46
N SER A 118 -3.21 -30.08 -9.56
CA SER A 118 -3.30 -31.20 -10.50
C SER A 118 -3.29 -30.71 -11.96
N ASN A 119 -3.69 -29.46 -12.19
CA ASN A 119 -3.54 -28.79 -13.46
C ASN A 119 -2.15 -28.15 -13.49
N GLY A 120 -1.27 -28.68 -14.36
CA GLY A 120 0.11 -28.21 -14.53
C GLY A 120 0.20 -26.69 -14.51
N GLY A 121 1.19 -26.17 -13.78
CA GLY A 121 1.35 -24.76 -13.41
C GLY A 121 1.62 -23.79 -14.56
N GLY A 122 0.80 -23.80 -15.62
CA GLY A 122 0.79 -22.82 -16.69
C GLY A 122 -0.12 -21.62 -16.38
N LEU A 123 0.00 -20.56 -17.18
CA LEU A 123 -0.83 -19.34 -17.08
C LEU A 123 -2.34 -19.62 -17.08
N GLY A 124 -2.79 -20.72 -17.71
CA GLY A 124 -4.20 -21.12 -17.72
C GLY A 124 -4.76 -21.52 -16.35
N ALA A 125 -3.91 -21.97 -15.42
CA ALA A 125 -4.31 -22.27 -14.05
C ALA A 125 -4.48 -21.00 -13.18
N LEU A 126 -3.95 -19.86 -13.63
CA LEU A 126 -4.17 -18.56 -13.01
C LEU A 126 -5.53 -17.98 -13.40
N PHE A 127 -5.95 -18.16 -14.66
CA PHE A 127 -7.22 -17.68 -15.19
C PHE A 127 -8.29 -18.77 -15.16
N ASP A 128 -8.70 -19.15 -13.96
CA ASP A 128 -9.86 -20.01 -13.78
C ASP A 128 -11.14 -19.17 -13.96
N LYS A 129 -11.94 -19.49 -14.98
CA LYS A 129 -13.21 -18.80 -15.25
C LYS A 129 -14.17 -18.85 -14.06
N SER A 130 -14.05 -19.85 -13.18
CA SER A 130 -14.85 -19.93 -11.95
C SER A 130 -14.61 -18.77 -10.99
N MET A 131 -13.44 -18.12 -11.05
CA MET A 131 -13.09 -16.97 -10.19
C MET A 131 -13.61 -15.63 -10.73
N MET A 132 -13.94 -15.54 -12.02
CA MET A 132 -14.36 -14.31 -12.70
C MET A 132 -15.83 -13.97 -12.43
N SER A 133 -16.22 -13.98 -11.16
CA SER A 133 -17.50 -13.45 -10.70
C SER A 133 -17.54 -11.93 -10.85
N ILE A 134 -18.74 -11.36 -10.95
CA ILE A 134 -18.92 -9.89 -10.97
C ILE A 134 -18.29 -9.22 -9.74
N SER A 135 -18.31 -9.90 -8.58
CA SER A 135 -17.68 -9.43 -7.34
C SER A 135 -16.16 -9.34 -7.48
N PHE A 136 -15.54 -10.33 -8.12
CA PHE A 136 -14.10 -10.32 -8.39
C PHE A 136 -13.71 -9.25 -9.42
N VAL A 137 -14.56 -9.02 -10.43
CA VAL A 137 -14.35 -7.94 -11.42
C VAL A 137 -14.40 -6.57 -10.74
N LEU A 138 -15.37 -6.32 -9.86
CA LEU A 138 -15.45 -5.07 -9.09
C LEU A 138 -14.21 -4.87 -8.19
N LEU A 139 -13.75 -5.94 -7.52
CA LEU A 139 -12.52 -5.92 -6.74
C LEU A 139 -11.29 -5.63 -7.61
N SER A 140 -11.26 -6.15 -8.84
CA SER A 140 -10.17 -5.94 -9.79
C SER A 140 -10.13 -4.51 -10.34
N ILE A 141 -11.28 -3.91 -10.64
CA ILE A 141 -11.37 -2.51 -11.04
C ILE A 141 -10.92 -1.60 -9.89
N PHE A 142 -11.36 -1.90 -8.66
CA PHE A 142 -10.87 -1.21 -7.46
C PHE A 142 -9.33 -1.32 -7.34
N ALA A 143 -8.77 -2.53 -7.50
CA ALA A 143 -7.33 -2.77 -7.41
C ALA A 143 -6.53 -2.05 -8.52
N PHE A 144 -7.13 -1.85 -9.69
CA PHE A 144 -6.55 -1.09 -10.79
C PHE A 144 -6.55 0.42 -10.53
N LEU A 145 -7.66 0.99 -10.02
CA LEU A 145 -7.82 2.44 -9.85
C LEU A 145 -7.14 3.01 -8.61
N VAL A 146 -7.17 2.32 -7.45
CA VAL A 146 -6.59 2.84 -6.20
C VAL A 146 -5.12 3.28 -6.33
N PRO A 147 -4.23 2.50 -6.96
CA PRO A 147 -2.81 2.86 -7.06
C PRO A 147 -2.51 4.17 -7.77
N PHE A 148 -3.38 4.65 -8.68
CA PHE A 148 -3.19 5.92 -9.38
C PHE A 148 -3.07 7.10 -8.41
N GLY A 149 -3.89 7.13 -7.36
CA GLY A 149 -3.84 8.20 -6.35
C GLY A 149 -3.07 7.83 -5.08
N TYR A 150 -3.07 6.56 -4.69
CA TYR A 150 -2.47 6.11 -3.41
C TYR A 150 -0.95 6.37 -3.32
N ILE A 151 -0.22 6.13 -4.41
CA ILE A 151 1.24 6.20 -4.43
C ILE A 151 1.75 7.64 -4.59
N ALA A 152 0.95 8.51 -5.21
CA ALA A 152 1.38 9.83 -5.63
C ALA A 152 1.91 10.71 -4.48
N PRO A 153 1.23 10.82 -3.31
CA PRO A 153 1.76 11.61 -2.20
C PRO A 153 3.11 11.12 -1.68
N PHE A 154 3.37 9.80 -1.72
CA PHE A 154 4.65 9.25 -1.24
C PHE A 154 5.82 9.60 -2.15
N PHE A 155 5.63 9.52 -3.47
CA PHE A 155 6.70 9.81 -4.44
C PHE A 155 6.90 11.30 -4.67
N LEU A 156 5.82 12.09 -4.64
CA LEU A 156 5.86 13.52 -4.92
C LEU A 156 6.12 14.36 -3.67
N ALA A 157 6.03 13.81 -2.46
CA ALA A 157 6.31 14.57 -1.23
C ALA A 157 7.67 15.28 -1.23
N PRO A 158 8.81 14.65 -1.61
CA PRO A 158 10.08 15.36 -1.71
C PRO A 158 10.07 16.47 -2.76
N THR A 159 9.49 16.20 -3.94
CA THR A 159 9.39 17.19 -5.03
C THR A 159 8.51 18.37 -4.64
N TYR A 160 7.41 18.12 -3.92
CA TYR A 160 6.52 19.15 -3.40
C TYR A 160 7.19 19.97 -2.28
N ALA A 161 7.99 19.33 -1.42
CA ALA A 161 8.78 20.03 -0.42
C ALA A 161 9.77 21.01 -1.06
N SER A 162 10.49 20.58 -2.10
CA SER A 162 11.38 21.45 -2.87
C SER A 162 10.61 22.58 -3.59
N TYR A 163 9.40 22.31 -4.07
CA TYR A 163 8.53 23.34 -4.66
C TYR A 163 8.13 24.44 -3.64
N ILE A 164 7.93 24.09 -2.37
CA ILE A 164 7.66 25.04 -1.27
C ILE A 164 8.97 25.69 -0.74
N GLY A 165 10.11 25.44 -1.39
CA GLY A 165 11.40 26.03 -1.03
C GLY A 165 12.11 25.35 0.15
N GLN A 166 11.77 24.10 0.47
CA GLN A 166 12.42 23.31 1.52
C GLN A 166 13.60 22.49 0.99
N ASP A 167 14.50 22.13 1.90
CA ASP A 167 15.69 21.35 1.59
C ASP A 167 15.38 19.84 1.43
N ALA A 168 16.36 19.09 0.93
CA ALA A 168 16.24 17.64 0.75
C ALA A 168 16.01 16.90 2.08
N GLN A 169 16.54 17.45 3.19
CA GLN A 169 16.38 16.86 4.51
C GLN A 169 14.93 16.96 5.01
N ALA A 170 14.27 18.10 4.81
CA ALA A 170 12.85 18.27 5.09
C ALA A 170 11.99 17.33 4.23
N GLY A 171 12.32 17.17 2.94
CA GLY A 171 11.66 16.19 2.07
C GLY A 171 11.77 14.74 2.59
N SER A 172 12.96 14.32 3.05
CA SER A 172 13.15 13.00 3.64
C SER A 172 12.38 12.80 4.97
N THR A 173 12.25 13.89 5.74
CA THR A 173 11.50 13.90 7.00
C THR A 173 10.00 13.72 6.73
N LEU A 174 9.46 14.37 5.69
CA LEU A 174 8.07 14.19 5.26
C LEU A 174 7.76 12.75 4.86
N VAL A 175 8.65 12.11 4.07
CA VAL A 175 8.50 10.69 3.70
C VAL A 175 8.52 9.80 4.94
N SER A 176 9.37 10.13 5.92
CA SER A 176 9.44 9.41 7.20
C SER A 176 8.14 9.56 8.00
N ILE A 177 7.60 10.78 8.12
CA ILE A 177 6.31 11.05 8.77
C ILE A 177 5.19 10.28 8.06
N LEU A 178 5.09 10.38 6.73
CA LEU A 178 4.10 9.66 5.92
C LEU A 178 4.18 8.15 6.14
N SER A 179 5.39 7.60 6.26
CA SER A 179 5.62 6.17 6.49
C SER A 179 5.25 5.74 7.91
N GLY A 180 5.64 6.51 8.92
CA GLY A 180 5.31 6.21 10.32
C GLY A 180 3.82 6.27 10.58
N MET A 181 3.17 7.30 10.05
CA MET A 181 1.72 7.43 10.11
C MET A 181 1.04 6.27 9.34
N ASN A 182 1.59 5.81 8.21
CA ASN A 182 1.06 4.64 7.48
C ASN A 182 1.13 3.35 8.31
N ALA A 183 2.17 3.15 9.12
CA ALA A 183 2.25 2.01 10.04
C ALA A 183 1.13 2.08 11.08
N ILE A 184 0.97 3.22 11.76
CA ILE A 184 -0.11 3.43 12.74
C ILE A 184 -1.47 3.21 12.07
N CYS A 185 -1.63 3.65 10.81
CA CYS A 185 -2.88 3.48 10.11
C CYS A 185 -3.25 2.02 9.91
N ARG A 186 -2.29 1.20 9.47
CA ARG A 186 -2.52 -0.20 9.11
C ARG A 186 -2.93 -1.04 10.31
N ILE A 187 -2.31 -0.80 11.47
CA ILE A 187 -2.71 -1.44 12.74
C ILE A 187 -4.12 -1.02 13.14
N SER A 188 -4.37 0.29 13.14
CA SER A 188 -5.66 0.85 13.59
C SER A 188 -6.81 0.40 12.69
N LEU A 189 -6.63 0.45 11.37
CA LEU A 189 -7.60 -0.03 10.39
C LEU A 189 -7.87 -1.51 10.50
N GLY A 190 -6.84 -2.33 10.73
CA GLY A 190 -7.02 -3.75 10.95
C GLY A 190 -7.94 -4.02 12.14
N TYR A 191 -7.74 -3.30 13.24
CA TYR A 191 -8.58 -3.40 14.44
C TYR A 191 -10.03 -2.96 14.20
N PHE A 192 -10.25 -1.84 13.50
CA PHE A 192 -11.60 -1.35 13.21
C PHE A 192 -12.32 -2.20 12.15
N ALA A 193 -11.61 -2.72 11.16
CA ALA A 193 -12.16 -3.56 10.10
C ALA A 193 -12.73 -4.88 10.66
N ASP A 194 -12.07 -5.45 11.67
CA ASP A 194 -12.57 -6.63 12.38
C ASP A 194 -13.89 -6.36 13.16
N ARG A 195 -14.25 -5.08 13.41
CA ARG A 195 -15.49 -4.69 14.13
C ARG A 195 -16.59 -4.12 13.23
N LEU A 196 -16.23 -3.23 12.30
CA LEU A 196 -17.15 -2.50 11.42
C LEU A 196 -17.40 -3.24 10.09
N GLY A 197 -16.62 -4.27 9.82
CA GLY A 197 -16.63 -5.04 8.58
C GLY A 197 -15.58 -4.57 7.58
N ASN A 198 -14.83 -5.52 7.02
CA ASN A 198 -13.68 -5.26 6.17
C ASN A 198 -13.99 -4.37 4.96
N MET A 199 -15.07 -4.65 4.24
CA MET A 199 -15.48 -3.88 3.05
C MET A 199 -15.94 -2.45 3.40
N ASN A 200 -16.65 -2.25 4.52
CA ASN A 200 -17.12 -0.93 4.95
C ASN A 200 -15.92 -0.03 5.32
N THR A 201 -14.99 -0.57 6.12
CA THR A 201 -13.78 0.14 6.53
C THR A 201 -12.91 0.48 5.31
N MET A 202 -12.79 -0.43 4.35
CA MET A 202 -12.02 -0.20 3.14
C MET A 202 -12.63 0.86 2.22
N PHE A 203 -13.96 0.89 2.09
CA PHE A 203 -14.68 1.97 1.41
C PHE A 203 -14.43 3.32 2.07
N ALA A 204 -14.75 3.45 3.37
CA ALA A 204 -14.66 4.70 4.11
C ALA A 204 -13.22 5.26 4.10
N ALA A 205 -12.23 4.40 4.33
CA ALA A 205 -10.82 4.73 4.24
C ALA A 205 -10.44 5.27 2.85
N THR A 206 -10.80 4.55 1.79
CA THR A 206 -10.40 4.95 0.43
C THR A 206 -11.10 6.26 0.01
N PHE A 207 -12.40 6.38 0.31
CA PHE A 207 -13.21 7.56 -0.03
C PHE A 207 -12.69 8.83 0.65
N LEU A 208 -12.53 8.79 1.97
CA LEU A 208 -12.00 9.92 2.73
C LEU A 208 -10.56 10.27 2.31
N SER A 209 -9.75 9.29 1.88
CA SER A 209 -8.39 9.53 1.40
C SER A 209 -8.36 10.35 0.13
N GLY A 210 -9.26 10.03 -0.79
CA GLY A 210 -9.43 10.79 -2.01
C GLY A 210 -9.85 12.22 -1.71
N ILE A 211 -10.87 12.40 -0.86
CA ILE A 211 -11.35 13.73 -0.45
C ILE A 211 -10.25 14.54 0.24
N PHE A 212 -9.56 13.98 1.22
CA PHE A 212 -8.48 14.68 1.92
C PHE A 212 -7.34 15.05 0.98
N THR A 213 -7.06 14.23 -0.02
CA THR A 213 -6.10 14.58 -1.06
C THR A 213 -6.59 15.75 -1.90
N MET A 214 -7.84 15.74 -2.36
CA MET A 214 -8.41 16.83 -3.18
C MET A 214 -8.57 18.15 -2.42
N VAL A 215 -8.90 18.09 -1.12
CA VAL A 215 -9.20 19.28 -0.32
C VAL A 215 -7.98 19.73 0.47
N ILE A 216 -7.43 18.89 1.34
CA ILE A 216 -6.42 19.33 2.32
C ILE A 216 -5.07 19.57 1.66
N TRP A 217 -4.60 18.69 0.77
CA TRP A 217 -3.32 18.90 0.08
C TRP A 217 -3.38 20.16 -0.81
N GLN A 218 -4.50 20.37 -1.50
CA GLN A 218 -4.71 21.54 -2.35
C GLN A 218 -4.48 22.87 -1.61
N PHE A 219 -4.92 22.98 -0.36
CA PHE A 219 -4.76 24.20 0.45
C PHE A 219 -3.45 24.24 1.27
N SER A 220 -2.63 23.18 1.20
CA SER A 220 -1.39 23.06 1.96
C SER A 220 -0.21 23.72 1.23
N THR A 221 -0.17 25.06 1.24
CA THR A 221 0.91 25.85 0.61
C THR A 221 2.14 26.04 1.50
N THR A 222 2.05 25.69 2.79
CA THR A 222 3.16 25.78 3.75
C THR A 222 3.68 24.41 4.13
N TYR A 223 4.94 24.32 4.55
CA TYR A 223 5.53 23.07 5.05
C TYR A 223 4.72 22.50 6.23
N ALA A 224 4.32 23.36 7.18
CA ALA A 224 3.48 22.96 8.31
C ALA A 224 2.10 22.45 7.85
N GLY A 225 1.48 23.08 6.86
CA GLY A 225 0.23 22.63 6.26
C GLY A 225 0.37 21.26 5.59
N PHE A 226 1.48 21.03 4.87
CA PHE A 226 1.73 19.74 4.24
C PHE A 226 2.08 18.64 5.26
N VAL A 227 2.82 18.96 6.33
CA VAL A 227 3.01 18.05 7.48
C VAL A 227 1.65 17.73 8.12
N ALA A 228 0.80 18.74 8.31
CA ALA A 228 -0.54 18.55 8.84
C ALA A 228 -1.37 17.66 7.89
N TYR A 229 -1.32 17.83 6.57
CA TYR A 229 -1.92 16.89 5.62
C TYR A 229 -1.37 15.46 5.79
N CYS A 230 -0.04 15.30 5.85
CA CYS A 230 0.61 13.99 6.01
C CYS A 230 0.18 13.27 7.29
N VAL A 231 -0.02 14.02 8.37
CA VAL A 231 -0.51 13.53 9.65
C VAL A 231 -2.03 13.32 9.61
N LEU A 232 -2.82 14.28 9.16
CA LEU A 232 -4.29 14.26 9.17
C LEU A 232 -4.89 13.26 8.19
N CYS A 233 -4.32 13.14 6.98
CA CYS A 233 -4.68 12.11 6.00
C CYS A 233 -4.35 10.69 6.50
N LYS A 234 -3.79 10.56 7.70
CA LYS A 234 -3.43 9.28 8.32
C LYS A 234 -3.90 9.12 9.78
N CYS A 235 -4.10 10.21 10.52
CA CYS A 235 -4.48 10.23 11.95
C CYS A 235 -5.88 10.76 12.25
N LEU A 236 -6.57 11.43 11.32
CA LEU A 236 -7.90 12.03 11.58
C LEU A 236 -9.04 10.99 11.66
N SER A 237 -8.77 9.83 12.26
CA SER A 237 -9.77 8.94 12.84
C SER A 237 -9.63 8.79 14.35
N LEU A 238 -8.46 9.12 14.90
CA LEU A 238 -8.23 9.01 16.34
C LEU A 238 -8.84 10.21 17.09
N TYR A 239 -8.94 11.37 16.44
CA TYR A 239 -9.52 12.58 17.05
C TYR A 239 -11.06 12.58 17.05
N ILE A 240 -11.68 11.96 16.04
CA ILE A 240 -13.15 11.81 15.96
C ILE A 240 -13.65 10.94 17.11
N LYS A 241 -12.86 9.97 17.59
CA LYS A 241 -13.25 9.18 18.76
C LYS A 241 -13.30 9.95 20.08
N ASN A 242 -12.57 11.06 20.22
CA ASN A 242 -12.54 11.86 21.46
C ASN A 242 -13.62 12.97 21.48
N ILE A 243 -14.15 13.37 20.32
CA ILE A 243 -15.26 14.32 20.23
C ILE A 243 -16.63 13.61 20.26
N TYR A 244 -16.70 12.35 19.85
CA TYR A 244 -17.96 11.58 19.81
C TYR A 244 -18.25 10.75 21.07
N LEU A 245 -17.58 11.02 22.19
CA LEU A 245 -17.95 10.46 23.49
C LEU A 245 -19.23 11.09 24.10
N TYR A 246 -19.82 12.11 23.47
CA TYR A 246 -20.98 12.84 24.01
C TYR A 246 -22.27 12.81 23.18
N THR A 247 -22.28 12.15 22.01
CA THR A 247 -23.51 12.00 21.21
C THR A 247 -23.77 10.53 20.94
N ASN A 248 -24.89 10.03 21.49
CA ASN A 248 -25.48 8.73 21.15
C ASN A 248 -25.94 8.77 19.68
N MET A 249 -25.01 8.71 18.74
CA MET A 249 -25.26 8.73 17.31
C MET A 249 -24.47 7.58 16.69
N ASP A 250 -25.11 6.41 16.70
CA ASP A 250 -24.72 5.24 15.94
C ASP A 250 -24.91 5.55 14.44
N ASP A 251 -23.91 6.14 13.77
CA ASP A 251 -23.68 6.02 12.32
C ASP A 251 -22.38 6.71 11.87
N GLY A 252 -21.27 6.00 12.09
CA GLY A 252 -20.15 5.75 11.18
C GLY A 252 -19.66 6.81 10.20
N VAL A 253 -18.62 7.56 10.60
CA VAL A 253 -17.49 7.94 9.73
C VAL A 253 -16.21 8.01 10.59
N ASP A 254 -15.61 6.85 10.89
CA ASP A 254 -14.29 6.79 11.52
C ASP A 254 -13.22 6.54 10.44
N GLY A 255 -12.35 7.54 10.25
CA GLY A 255 -11.34 7.59 9.19
C GLY A 255 -10.19 6.57 9.28
N LEU A 256 -9.15 6.83 8.48
CA LEU A 256 -7.84 6.17 8.35
C LEU A 256 -7.62 5.80 6.89
N THR A 257 -7.06 6.73 6.15
CA THR A 257 -7.46 6.88 4.76
C THR A 257 -6.54 6.17 3.76
N CYS A 258 -5.24 6.06 4.06
CA CYS A 258 -4.28 5.51 3.08
C CYS A 258 -3.84 4.06 3.34
N GLY A 259 -3.93 3.55 4.56
CA GLY A 259 -3.35 2.24 4.92
C GLY A 259 -4.18 1.02 4.48
N ALA A 260 -5.46 1.24 4.19
CA ALA A 260 -6.48 0.20 4.05
C ALA A 260 -6.24 -0.73 2.87
N PHE A 261 -5.71 -0.21 1.76
CA PHE A 261 -5.45 -1.01 0.57
C PHE A 261 -4.54 -2.19 0.91
N VAL A 262 -3.34 -1.97 1.44
CA VAL A 262 -2.39 -3.09 1.61
C VAL A 262 -2.79 -4.02 2.78
N SER A 263 -3.45 -3.52 3.82
CA SER A 263 -3.81 -4.33 5.00
C SER A 263 -5.12 -5.09 4.86
N LEU A 264 -6.16 -4.48 4.26
CA LEU A 264 -7.50 -5.07 4.15
C LEU A 264 -7.70 -5.83 2.86
N PHE A 265 -6.94 -5.54 1.80
CA PHE A 265 -7.13 -6.16 0.50
C PHE A 265 -7.01 -7.70 0.52
N PRO A 266 -6.03 -8.33 1.19
CA PRO A 266 -5.99 -9.80 1.32
C PRO A 266 -7.22 -10.38 2.02
N VAL A 267 -7.75 -9.64 3.00
CA VAL A 267 -8.93 -10.08 3.79
C VAL A 267 -10.20 -9.95 2.97
N VAL A 268 -10.40 -8.83 2.27
CA VAL A 268 -11.53 -8.63 1.35
C VAL A 268 -11.46 -9.60 0.18
N ALA A 269 -10.28 -9.85 -0.39
CA ALA A 269 -10.09 -10.88 -1.41
C ALA A 269 -10.51 -12.27 -0.90
N ALA A 270 -10.09 -12.64 0.33
CA ALA A 270 -10.50 -13.90 0.95
C ALA A 270 -12.02 -13.99 1.21
N GLU A 271 -12.69 -12.87 1.50
CA GLU A 271 -14.16 -12.83 1.63
C GLU A 271 -14.89 -12.98 0.29
N VAL A 272 -14.30 -12.51 -0.82
CA VAL A 272 -14.90 -12.58 -2.15
C VAL A 272 -14.72 -13.95 -2.81
N VAL A 273 -13.50 -14.51 -2.75
CA VAL A 273 -13.15 -15.76 -3.47
C VAL A 273 -12.98 -16.98 -2.56
N GLY A 274 -13.01 -16.80 -1.25
CA GLY A 274 -12.69 -17.85 -0.28
C GLY A 274 -11.19 -17.98 0.01
N VAL A 275 -10.87 -18.63 1.14
CA VAL A 275 -9.48 -18.75 1.65
C VAL A 275 -8.63 -19.69 0.79
N GLU A 276 -9.25 -20.68 0.14
CA GLU A 276 -8.54 -21.67 -0.68
C GLU A 276 -7.94 -21.06 -1.95
N GLN A 277 -8.63 -20.07 -2.54
CA GLN A 277 -8.22 -19.42 -3.78
C GLN A 277 -7.53 -18.07 -3.56
N ILE A 278 -7.23 -17.71 -2.31
CA ILE A 278 -6.70 -16.40 -1.92
C ILE A 278 -5.41 -16.04 -2.68
N GLN A 279 -4.50 -17.00 -2.88
CA GLN A 279 -3.23 -16.76 -3.57
C GLN A 279 -3.44 -16.41 -5.04
N ARG A 280 -4.38 -17.09 -5.72
CA ARG A 280 -4.73 -16.81 -7.13
C ARG A 280 -5.38 -15.45 -7.26
N ALA A 281 -6.35 -15.16 -6.38
CA ALA A 281 -7.06 -13.88 -6.39
C ALA A 281 -6.11 -12.71 -6.15
N ILE A 282 -5.26 -12.77 -5.12
CA ILE A 282 -4.25 -11.76 -4.81
C ILE A 282 -3.27 -11.61 -5.98
N GLY A 283 -2.78 -12.71 -6.57
CA GLY A 283 -1.87 -12.65 -7.71
C GLY A 283 -2.47 -11.89 -8.90
N LEU A 284 -3.71 -12.22 -9.29
CA LEU A 284 -4.41 -11.56 -10.40
C LEU A 284 -4.71 -10.09 -10.10
N THR A 285 -5.20 -9.78 -8.90
CA THR A 285 -5.59 -8.41 -8.55
C THR A 285 -4.40 -7.48 -8.36
N TYR A 286 -3.32 -7.92 -7.72
CA TYR A 286 -2.06 -7.15 -7.72
C TYR A 286 -1.46 -7.07 -9.13
N GLY A 287 -1.71 -8.07 -9.98
CA GLY A 287 -1.43 -8.01 -11.42
C GLY A 287 -2.16 -6.87 -12.13
N PHE A 288 -3.43 -6.60 -11.79
CA PHE A 288 -4.14 -5.41 -12.29
C PHE A 288 -3.60 -4.11 -11.67
N SER A 289 -3.23 -4.11 -10.40
CA SER A 289 -2.60 -2.95 -9.74
C SER A 289 -1.28 -2.54 -10.40
N PHE A 290 -0.57 -3.45 -11.08
CA PHE A 290 0.66 -3.14 -11.81
C PHE A 290 0.51 -1.93 -12.73
N PHE A 291 -0.55 -1.90 -13.54
CA PHE A 291 -0.77 -0.81 -14.49
C PHE A 291 -1.03 0.52 -13.79
N GLY A 292 -1.79 0.51 -12.69
CA GLY A 292 -2.02 1.73 -11.91
C GLY A 292 -0.75 2.27 -11.25
N ASN A 293 0.12 1.39 -10.76
CA ASN A 293 1.41 1.80 -10.19
C ASN A 293 2.39 2.29 -11.26
N LEU A 294 2.41 1.64 -12.43
CA LEU A 294 3.33 1.97 -13.52
C LEU A 294 2.98 3.32 -14.17
N VAL A 295 1.69 3.55 -14.42
CA VAL A 295 1.23 4.70 -15.23
C VAL A 295 0.76 5.86 -14.33
N GLY A 296 0.34 5.59 -13.09
CA GLY A 296 -0.19 6.60 -12.17
C GLY A 296 0.79 7.73 -11.87
N THR A 297 2.01 7.41 -11.42
CA THR A 297 3.00 8.45 -11.06
C THR A 297 3.47 9.27 -12.27
N PRO A 298 3.76 8.68 -13.45
CA PRO A 298 4.07 9.45 -14.65
C PRO A 298 2.94 10.38 -15.11
N ILE A 299 1.67 9.93 -15.09
CA ILE A 299 0.53 10.79 -15.45
C ILE A 299 0.49 12.02 -14.53
N ILE A 300 0.64 11.80 -13.23
CA ILE A 300 0.60 12.88 -12.25
C ILE A 300 1.79 13.84 -12.43
N GLY A 301 2.97 13.32 -12.78
CA GLY A 301 4.13 14.13 -13.15
C GLY A 301 3.88 15.00 -14.39
N ILE A 302 3.27 14.44 -15.44
CA ILE A 302 2.92 15.19 -16.67
C ILE A 302 1.84 16.24 -16.40
N LEU A 303 0.84 15.90 -15.60
CA LEU A 303 -0.19 16.86 -15.18
C LEU A 303 0.44 18.00 -14.36
N GLN A 304 1.35 17.67 -13.46
CA GLN A 304 2.08 18.64 -12.66
C GLN A 304 2.94 19.57 -13.52
N SER A 305 3.64 19.06 -14.54
CA SER A 305 4.48 19.87 -15.42
C SER A 305 3.69 20.78 -16.35
N ASN A 306 2.55 20.31 -16.87
CA ASN A 306 1.79 21.01 -17.91
C ASN A 306 0.67 21.90 -17.36
N TYR A 307 0.05 21.50 -16.24
CA TYR A 307 -1.16 22.14 -15.68
C TYR A 307 -1.01 22.50 -14.20
N GLY A 308 0.17 22.31 -13.62
CA GLY A 308 0.48 22.67 -12.23
C GLY A 308 -0.03 21.66 -11.19
N TRP A 309 0.36 21.88 -9.93
CA TRP A 309 0.10 20.97 -8.80
C TRP A 309 -1.38 20.71 -8.53
N THR A 310 -2.26 21.70 -8.77
CA THR A 310 -3.70 21.54 -8.59
C THR A 310 -4.25 20.38 -9.42
N SER A 311 -3.92 20.32 -10.71
CA SER A 311 -4.40 19.27 -11.61
C SER A 311 -3.92 17.87 -11.18
N ALA A 312 -2.66 17.77 -10.78
CA ALA A 312 -2.02 16.55 -10.29
C ALA A 312 -2.68 16.02 -9.00
N ILE A 313 -2.97 16.92 -8.05
CA ILE A 313 -3.64 16.60 -6.78
C ILE A 313 -5.09 16.16 -7.02
N GLN A 314 -5.85 16.90 -7.84
CA GLN A 314 -7.24 16.56 -8.16
C GLN A 314 -7.36 15.24 -8.90
N PHE A 315 -6.44 14.93 -9.82
CA PHE A 315 -6.41 13.65 -10.51
C PHE A 315 -6.17 12.48 -9.55
N GLY A 316 -5.15 12.58 -8.68
CA GLY A 316 -4.85 11.52 -7.71
C GLY A 316 -6.01 11.29 -6.74
N GLY A 317 -6.59 12.37 -6.22
CA GLY A 317 -7.74 12.29 -5.32
C GLY A 317 -9.00 11.72 -5.98
N SER A 318 -9.36 12.20 -7.17
CA SER A 318 -10.56 11.74 -7.89
C SER A 318 -10.49 10.26 -8.31
N MET A 319 -9.32 9.77 -8.74
CA MET A 319 -9.12 8.34 -9.01
C MET A 319 -9.34 7.47 -7.77
N THR A 320 -8.88 7.96 -6.61
CA THR A 320 -9.05 7.27 -5.32
C THR A 320 -10.52 7.27 -4.89
N VAL A 321 -11.23 8.39 -5.03
CA VAL A 321 -12.68 8.47 -4.79
C VAL A 321 -13.43 7.54 -5.73
N GLY A 322 -13.12 7.56 -7.03
CA GLY A 322 -13.72 6.69 -8.03
C GLY A 322 -13.54 5.21 -7.69
N ALA A 323 -12.34 4.80 -7.26
CA ALA A 323 -12.09 3.45 -6.80
C ALA A 323 -12.99 3.07 -5.61
N SER A 324 -13.16 3.96 -4.62
CA SER A 324 -14.01 3.69 -3.47
C SER A 324 -15.46 3.38 -3.86
N LEU A 325 -16.00 4.00 -4.91
CA LEU A 325 -17.37 3.73 -5.39
C LEU A 325 -17.52 2.27 -5.87
N PHE A 326 -16.49 1.69 -6.50
CA PHE A 326 -16.49 0.27 -6.87
C PHE A 326 -16.43 -0.65 -5.64
N MET A 327 -15.72 -0.24 -4.58
CA MET A 327 -15.75 -0.97 -3.30
C MET A 327 -17.14 -0.92 -2.65
N LEU A 328 -17.82 0.22 -2.73
CA LEU A 328 -19.19 0.36 -2.24
C LEU A 328 -20.16 -0.54 -3.03
N ALA A 329 -20.04 -0.55 -4.37
CA ALA A 329 -20.83 -1.43 -5.22
C ALA A 329 -20.59 -2.92 -4.91
N LEU A 330 -19.33 -3.32 -4.70
CA LEU A 330 -18.96 -4.67 -4.28
C LEU A 330 -19.60 -5.03 -2.93
N ARG A 331 -19.57 -4.10 -1.97
CA ARG A 331 -20.18 -4.28 -0.66
C ARG A 331 -21.67 -4.54 -0.76
N TYR A 332 -22.42 -3.73 -1.52
CA TYR A 332 -23.87 -3.94 -1.69
C TYR A 332 -24.21 -5.25 -2.40
N ARG A 333 -23.36 -5.71 -3.32
CA ARG A 333 -23.54 -7.00 -3.99
C ARG A 333 -23.40 -8.19 -3.05
N ILE A 334 -22.42 -8.16 -2.14
CA ILE A 334 -22.13 -9.28 -1.23
C ILE A 334 -23.01 -9.22 0.02
N LYS A 335 -23.24 -8.02 0.56
CA LYS A 335 -24.07 -7.77 1.75
C LYS A 335 -25.05 -6.63 1.46
N PRO A 336 -26.23 -6.94 0.89
CA PRO A 336 -27.23 -5.92 0.53
C PRO A 336 -27.87 -5.26 1.75
N LYS A 337 -27.94 -5.94 2.90
CA LYS A 337 -28.41 -5.36 4.15
C LYS A 337 -27.30 -4.54 4.81
N ILE A 338 -27.59 -3.26 5.06
CA ILE A 338 -26.68 -2.34 5.77
C ILE A 338 -26.34 -2.84 7.19
N TRP A 339 -27.22 -3.68 7.78
CA TRP A 339 -27.19 -4.10 9.18
C TRP A 339 -27.28 -5.63 9.38
N ALA A 340 -26.39 -6.41 8.78
CA ALA A 340 -26.24 -7.80 9.21
C ALA A 340 -25.35 -7.85 10.48
N LYS A 341 -25.98 -7.90 11.66
CA LYS A 341 -25.32 -8.41 12.88
C LYS A 341 -24.79 -9.82 12.58
N LYS A 342 -23.59 -10.10 13.08
CA LYS A 342 -22.82 -11.34 13.00
C LYS A 342 -23.62 -12.60 12.71
#